data_AF-A0A8T6BFT8-F1
#
_entry.id   AF-A0A8T6BFT8-F1
#
_cell.length_a   1.000
_cell.length_b   1.000
_cell.length_c   1.000
_cell.angle_alpha   90.00
_cell.angle_beta   90.00
_cell.angle_gamma   90.00
#
_symmetry.space_group_name_H-M   'P 1'
#
loop_
_entity.id
_entity.type
_entity.pdbx_description
1 polymer ?
#
loop_
_entity_poly.entity_id
_entity_poly.type
_entity_poly.pdbx_seq_one_letter_code
_entity_poly.pdbx_strand_id
1 'polypeptide(L)' 'KVMQDLAEEGMTMVIVTHEIGFAEKVASRLIFIDKGRIAEDGNPQVLIKNPPSQRLQEFLQHVS' A
#
# COMPACT_ATOMS: atom_id res chain seq x y z
N LYS A 1 -0.77 6.06 15.36
CA LYS A 1 -1.51 5.72 16.59
C LYS A 1 -2.98 5.60 16.27
N VAL A 2 -3.78 6.67 16.17
CA VAL A 2 -5.23 6.55 15.85
C VAL A 2 -5.56 5.58 14.70
N MET A 3 -4.89 5.69 13.54
CA MET A 3 -5.18 4.80 12.40
C MET A 3 -4.73 3.34 12.60
N GLN A 4 -3.72 3.09 13.45
CA GLN A 4 -3.31 1.74 13.85
C GLN A 4 -4.32 1.15 14.83
N ASP A 5 -4.72 1.94 15.82
CA ASP A 5 -5.69 1.54 16.84
C ASP A 5 -7.01 1.14 16.18
N LEU A 6 -7.52 1.93 15.21
CA LEU A 6 -8.74 1.60 14.47
C LEU A 6 -8.61 0.33 13.61
N ALA A 7 -7.41 0.05 13.09
CA ALA A 7 -7.17 -1.18 12.34
C ALA A 7 -7.10 -2.40 13.28
N GLU A 8 -6.52 -2.25 14.47
CA GLU A 8 -6.47 -3.29 15.51
C GLU A 8 -7.87 -3.58 16.08
N GLU A 9 -8.75 -2.59 16.15
CA GLU A 9 -10.16 -2.73 16.52
C GLU A 9 -11.00 -3.45 15.44
N GLY A 10 -10.41 -3.79 14.29
CA GLY A 10 -11.06 -4.55 13.22
C GLY A 10 -11.98 -3.71 12.33
N MET A 11 -11.82 -2.38 12.34
CA MET A 11 -12.61 -1.52 11.46
C MET A 11 -12.21 -1.73 9.99
N THR A 12 -13.20 -1.78 9.10
CA THR A 12 -12.94 -1.79 7.65
C THR A 12 -12.51 -0.39 7.22
N MET A 13 -11.31 -0.28 6.64
CA MET A 13 -10.70 1.00 6.30
C MET A 13 -10.21 1.00 4.84
N VAL A 14 -10.38 2.14 4.17
CA VAL A 14 -9.72 2.44 2.90
C VAL A 14 -8.83 3.66 3.13
N ILE A 15 -7.54 3.52 2.87
CA ILE A 15 -6.53 4.53 3.16
C ILE A 15 -5.79 4.85 1.88
N VAL A 16 -5.78 6.13 1.50
CA VAL A 16 -4.93 6.64 0.43
C VAL A 16 -3.75 7.35 1.09
N THR A 17 -2.55 6.82 0.92
CA THR A 17 -1.35 7.36 1.56
C THR A 17 -0.12 7.21 0.66
N HIS A 18 0.87 8.07 0.89
CA HIS A 18 2.23 7.92 0.36
C HIS A 18 3.18 7.31 1.40
N GLU A 19 2.73 7.08 2.64
CA GLU A 19 3.55 6.48 3.70
C GLU A 19 3.58 4.94 3.57
N ILE A 20 4.52 4.44 2.75
CA ILE A 20 4.64 3.01 2.44
C ILE A 20 4.92 2.17 3.69
N GLY A 21 5.77 2.64 4.60
CA GLY A 21 6.07 1.93 5.86
C GLY A 21 4.87 1.81 6.82
N PHE A 22 3.87 2.70 6.70
CA PHE A 22 2.61 2.57 7.42
C PHE A 22 1.71 1.53 6.74
N ALA A 23 1.57 1.61 5.40
CA ALA A 23 0.78 0.65 4.63
C ALA A 23 1.32 -0.79 4.79
N GLU A 24 2.64 -0.98 4.82
CA GLU A 24 3.29 -2.27 5.03
C GLU A 24 2.92 -2.92 6.38
N LYS A 25 2.67 -2.11 7.42
CA LYS A 25 2.39 -2.57 8.79
C LYS A 25 0.91 -2.83 9.06
N VAL A 26 0.03 -2.04 8.45
CA VAL A 26 -1.40 -1.99 8.84
C VAL A 26 -2.32 -2.53 7.74
N ALA A 27 -1.93 -2.41 6.47
CA ALA A 27 -2.82 -2.81 5.39
C ALA A 27 -2.85 -4.33 5.22
N SER A 28 -4.05 -4.88 4.98
CA SER A 28 -4.23 -6.26 4.55
C SER A 28 -4.01 -6.44 3.04
N ARG A 29 -4.21 -5.37 2.27
CA ARG A 29 -4.14 -5.32 0.81
C ARG A 29 -3.57 -3.97 0.37
N LEU A 30 -2.63 -3.98 -0.57
CA LEU A 30 -2.08 -2.78 -1.20
C LEU A 30 -2.59 -2.71 -2.65
N ILE A 31 -3.14 -1.56 -3.02
CA ILE A 31 -3.64 -1.30 -4.36
C ILE A 31 -2.82 -0.13 -4.94
N PHE A 32 -2.15 -0.38 -6.05
CA PHE A 32 -1.48 0.66 -6.81
C PHE A 32 -2.34 1.06 -8.00
N ILE A 33 -2.65 2.35 -8.11
CA ILE A 33 -3.46 2.91 -9.19
C ILE A 33 -2.55 3.72 -10.10
N ASP A 34 -2.55 3.40 -11.39
CA ASP A 34 -1.84 4.16 -12.41
C ASP A 34 -2.78 4.42 -13.59
N LYS A 35 -2.77 5.66 -14.11
CA LYS A 35 -3.60 6.09 -15.26
C LYS A 35 -5.08 5.74 -15.12
N GLY A 36 -5.63 5.88 -13.92
CA GLY A 36 -7.04 5.62 -13.62
C GLY A 36 -7.42 4.13 -13.62
N ARG A 37 -6.46 3.22 -13.53
CA ARG A 37 -6.69 1.76 -13.43
C ARG A 37 -5.95 1.18 -12.24
N ILE A 38 -6.49 0.11 -11.67
CA ILE A 38 -5.74 -0.72 -10.72
C ILE A 38 -4.65 -1.42 -11.52
N ALA A 39 -3.41 -1.00 -11.30
CA ALA A 39 -2.24 -1.54 -11.97
C ALA A 39 -1.68 -2.74 -11.18
N GLU A 40 -1.66 -2.65 -9.85
CA GLU A 40 -1.26 -3.74 -8.98
C GLU A 40 -2.21 -3.88 -7.79
N ASP A 41 -2.36 -5.12 -7.35
CA ASP A 41 -3.23 -5.50 -6.26
C ASP A 41 -2.70 -6.75 -5.56
N GLY A 42 -2.40 -6.65 -4.27
CA GLY A 42 -1.90 -7.80 -3.54
C GLY A 42 -1.43 -7.51 -2.12
N ASN A 43 -0.65 -8.45 -1.58
CA ASN A 43 -0.09 -8.32 -0.25
C ASN A 43 0.95 -7.17 -0.22
N PRO A 44 0.84 -6.21 0.72
CA PRO A 44 1.77 -5.09 0.80
C PRO A 44 3.24 -5.52 0.91
N GLN A 45 3.54 -6.54 1.73
CA GLN A 45 4.90 -7.04 1.93
C GLN A 45 5.52 -7.55 0.62
N VAL A 46 4.72 -8.23 -0.20
CA VAL A 46 5.17 -8.79 -1.48
C VAL A 46 5.36 -7.69 -2.50
N LEU A 47 4.36 -6.82 -2.66
CA LEU A 47 4.39 -5.75 -3.67
C LEU A 47 5.47 -4.70 -3.40
N ILE A 48 5.79 -4.43 -2.13
CA ILE A 48 6.84 -3.47 -1.74
C ILE A 48 8.23 -4.09 -1.89
N LYS A 49 8.44 -5.32 -1.41
CA LYS A 49 9.76 -5.98 -1.44
C LYS A 49 10.14 -6.53 -2.81
N ASN A 50 9.15 -6.96 -3.58
CA ASN A 50 9.34 -7.52 -4.91
C ASN A 50 8.28 -6.95 -5.88
N PRO A 51 8.39 -5.66 -6.25
CA PRO A 51 7.42 -5.02 -7.14
C PRO A 51 7.44 -5.72 -8.51
N PRO A 52 6.29 -6.24 -8.99
CA PRO A 52 6.23 -7.03 -10.22
C PRO A 52 6.34 -6.18 -11.50
N SER A 53 6.10 -4.87 -11.41
CA SER A 53 6.17 -3.95 -12.55
C SER A 53 7.18 -2.84 -12.33
N GLN A 54 7.84 -2.44 -13.43
CA GLN A 54 8.77 -1.30 -13.45
C GLN A 54 8.08 -0.02 -12.97
N ARG A 55 6.79 0.16 -13.31
CA ARG A 55 6.01 1.34 -12.90
C ARG A 55 5.83 1.43 -11.39
N LEU A 56 5.52 0.31 -10.72
CA LEU A 56 5.43 0.28 -9.26
C LEU A 56 6.81 0.52 -8.63
N GLN A 57 7.87 -0.08 -9.19
CA GLN A 57 9.24 0.13 -8.70
C GLN A 57 9.65 1.61 -8.78
N GLU A 58 9.41 2.26 -9.91
CA GLU A 58 9.64 3.70 -10.08
C GLU A 58 8.81 4.52 -9.10
N PHE A 59 7.53 4.19 -8.92
CA PHE A 59 6.68 4.89 -7.95
C PHE A 59 7.24 4.79 -6.54
N LEU A 60 7.59 3.58 -6.09
CA LEU A 60 8.15 3.33 -4.76
C LEU A 60 9.44 4.12 -4.53
N GLN A 61 10.30 4.28 -5.54
CA GLN A 61 11.51 5.11 -5.43
C GLN A 61 11.25 6.60 -5.20
N HIS A 62 10.09 7.12 -5.62
CA HIS A 62 9.74 8.53 -5.45
C HIS A 62 8.97 8.83 -4.17
N VAL A 63 8.35 7.81 -3.54
CA VAL A 63 7.52 7.97 -2.34
C VAL A 63 8.12 7.34 -1.08
N SER A 64 9.21 6.56 -1.21
CA SER A 64 9.91 5.94 -0.07
C SER A 64 10.91 6.88 0.59
#